data_AF-A0A0B4GV62-F1
#
_entry.id   AF-A0A0B4GV62-F1
#
_cell.length_a   1.000
_cell.length_b   1.000
_cell.length_c   1.000
_cell.angle_alpha   90.00
_cell.angle_beta   90.00
_cell.angle_gamma   90.00
#
_symmetry.space_group_name_H-M   'P 1'
#
loop_
_entity.id
_entity.type
_entity.pdbx_description
1 polymer ?
#
loop_
_entity_poly.entity_id
_entity_poly.type
_entity_poly.pdbx_seq_one_letter_code
_entity_poly.pdbx_strand_id
1 'polypeptide(L)'
;MPTVALLNGHTFAGGLMLAQAHDYRLAPDPKGFLCLNEVLFGAPLKPPMAAIFRHRLAPQAYRTVALEGRRFTGQQAVEYGLADATAASLDDALRFIAERQLTDKAKAGVYGVIKTELHKDLLKELRKEGVDREEARFNEDQRLEGERKEFGKVWFEQWNKENKSKL
;
A
#
# COMPACT_ATOMS: atom_id res chain seq x y z
N MET A 1 3.21 22.15 -0.69
CA MET A 1 2.17 22.35 0.34
C MET A 1 1.97 21.03 1.08
N PRO A 2 1.78 21.04 2.41
CA PRO A 2 1.42 19.84 3.17
C PRO A 2 0.02 19.34 2.79
N THR A 3 -0.21 18.02 2.86
CA THR A 3 -1.52 17.40 2.63
C THR A 3 -1.94 16.51 3.80
N VAL A 4 -3.22 16.55 4.17
CA VAL A 4 -3.79 15.74 5.26
C VAL A 4 -5.00 14.97 4.73
N ALA A 5 -5.04 13.66 4.96
CA ALA A 5 -6.19 12.82 4.66
C ALA A 5 -7.00 12.56 5.94
N LEU A 6 -8.24 13.06 5.99
CA LEU A 6 -9.21 12.69 7.01
C LEU A 6 -9.96 11.44 6.53
N LEU A 7 -9.74 10.32 7.20
CA LEU A 7 -10.36 9.04 6.87
C LEU A 7 -11.64 8.90 7.70
N ASN A 8 -12.80 9.14 7.08
CA ASN A 8 -14.10 9.22 7.78
C ASN A 8 -14.84 7.87 7.87
N GLY A 9 -14.17 6.75 7.56
CA GLY A 9 -14.78 5.41 7.59
C GLY A 9 -13.84 4.33 7.03
N HIS A 10 -14.42 3.25 6.51
CA HIS A 10 -13.64 2.16 5.93
C HIS A 10 -12.77 2.65 4.77
N THR A 11 -11.47 2.44 4.89
CA THR A 11 -10.46 2.90 3.94
C THR A 11 -9.65 1.69 3.47
N PHE A 12 -10.12 1.05 2.40
CA PHE A 12 -9.61 -0.24 1.93
C PHE A 12 -8.90 -0.11 0.59
N ALA A 13 -7.92 -0.98 0.34
CA ALA A 13 -7.24 -1.14 -0.95
C ALA A 13 -6.79 0.21 -1.54
N GLY A 14 -7.31 0.61 -2.70
CA GLY A 14 -7.01 1.88 -3.36
C GLY A 14 -7.29 3.11 -2.49
N GLY A 15 -8.30 3.08 -1.61
CA GLY A 15 -8.55 4.16 -0.66
C GLY A 15 -7.42 4.32 0.35
N LEU A 16 -6.85 3.21 0.82
CA LEU A 16 -5.69 3.21 1.71
C LEU A 16 -4.42 3.64 0.96
N MET A 17 -4.26 3.23 -0.30
CA MET A 17 -3.16 3.70 -1.16
C MET A 17 -3.21 5.22 -1.34
N LEU A 18 -4.39 5.77 -1.62
CA LEU A 18 -4.60 7.21 -1.77
C LEU A 18 -4.34 7.95 -0.44
N ALA A 19 -4.80 7.40 0.68
CA ALA A 19 -4.48 7.93 2.00
C ALA A 19 -2.96 7.99 2.22
N GLN A 20 -2.24 6.91 1.89
CA GLN A 20 -0.78 6.86 1.97
C GLN A 20 -0.06 7.77 0.95
N ALA A 21 -0.74 8.40 0.01
CA ALA A 21 -0.16 9.45 -0.84
C ALA A 21 -0.16 10.84 -0.16
N HIS A 22 -0.94 11.03 0.91
CA HIS A 22 -0.96 12.27 1.69
C HIS A 22 0.20 12.32 2.69
N ASP A 23 0.59 13.49 3.18
CA ASP A 23 1.67 13.59 4.19
C ASP A 23 1.21 13.01 5.52
N TYR A 24 0.02 13.41 5.96
CA TYR A 24 -0.59 12.96 7.21
C TYR A 24 -1.91 12.26 6.96
N ARG A 25 -2.23 11.24 7.77
CA ARG A 25 -3.49 10.51 7.72
C ARG A 25 -4.11 10.47 9.12
N LEU A 26 -5.38 10.81 9.20
CA LEU A 26 -6.15 10.77 10.44
C LEU A 26 -7.15 9.62 10.33
N ALA A 27 -6.92 8.55 11.09
CA ALA A 27 -7.74 7.35 11.05
C ALA A 27 -9.11 7.59 11.70
N PRO A 28 -10.16 6.91 11.22
CA PRO A 28 -11.49 7.08 11.78
C PRO A 28 -11.57 6.56 13.21
N ASP A 29 -12.29 7.28 14.07
CA ASP A 29 -12.66 6.86 15.42
C ASP A 29 -14.12 7.28 15.72
N PRO A 30 -14.96 6.46 16.37
CA PRO A 30 -14.69 5.10 16.87
C PRO A 30 -14.95 3.99 15.85
N LYS A 31 -15.45 4.32 14.65
CA LYS A 31 -15.88 3.32 13.66
C LYS A 31 -15.15 3.48 12.34
N GLY A 32 -14.61 2.37 11.85
CA GLY A 32 -13.93 2.31 10.57
C GLY A 32 -12.77 1.33 10.64
N PHE A 33 -12.34 0.88 9.47
CA PHE A 33 -11.19 -0.02 9.37
C PHE A 33 -10.29 0.44 8.24
N LEU A 34 -8.99 0.29 8.43
CA LEU A 34 -7.99 0.36 7.36
C LEU A 34 -7.57 -1.06 7.01
N CYS A 35 -7.46 -1.38 5.72
CA CYS A 35 -7.10 -2.72 5.27
C CYS A 35 -6.54 -2.73 3.84
N LEU A 36 -5.50 -3.52 3.61
CA LEU A 36 -5.05 -3.93 2.28
C LEU A 36 -5.44 -5.40 2.12
N ASN A 37 -6.56 -5.67 1.42
CA ASN A 37 -7.24 -6.97 1.44
C ASN A 37 -7.01 -7.83 0.20
N GLU A 38 -6.13 -7.41 -0.71
CA GLU A 38 -5.83 -8.03 -2.00
C GLU A 38 -5.49 -9.52 -1.87
N VAL A 39 -4.72 -9.89 -0.83
CA VAL A 39 -4.35 -11.28 -0.52
C VAL A 39 -5.57 -12.16 -0.22
N LEU A 40 -6.66 -11.60 0.31
CA LEU A 40 -7.86 -12.35 0.70
C LEU A 40 -8.73 -12.75 -0.49
N PHE A 41 -8.61 -12.05 -1.62
CA PHE A 41 -9.38 -12.34 -2.83
C PHE A 41 -8.50 -12.70 -4.04
N GLY A 42 -7.21 -12.97 -3.80
CA GLY A 42 -6.29 -13.48 -4.80
C GLY A 42 -5.87 -12.45 -5.86
N ALA A 43 -5.99 -11.15 -5.56
CA ALA A 43 -5.47 -10.12 -6.46
C ALA A 43 -3.99 -9.84 -6.18
N PRO A 44 -3.17 -9.69 -7.23
CA PRO A 44 -1.79 -9.27 -7.04
C PRO A 44 -1.71 -7.81 -6.63
N LEU A 45 -0.82 -7.51 -5.68
CA LEU A 45 -0.40 -6.15 -5.40
C LEU A 45 0.59 -5.70 -6.48
N LYS A 46 0.12 -4.93 -7.46
CA LYS A 46 0.94 -4.46 -8.58
C LYS A 46 2.13 -3.61 -8.10
N PRO A 47 3.24 -3.54 -8.87
CA PRO A 47 4.43 -2.79 -8.47
C PRO A 47 4.21 -1.35 -7.98
N PRO A 48 3.44 -0.47 -8.67
CA PRO A 48 3.22 0.89 -8.16
C PRO A 48 2.42 0.90 -6.85
N MET A 49 1.51 -0.05 -6.66
CA MET A 49 0.74 -0.19 -5.42
C MET A 49 1.66 -0.61 -4.27
N ALA A 50 2.50 -1.62 -4.49
CA ALA A 50 3.49 -2.11 -3.54
C ALA A 50 4.52 -1.03 -3.18
N ALA A 51 4.96 -0.23 -4.15
CA ALA A 51 5.91 0.86 -3.94
C ALA A 51 5.39 1.89 -2.93
N ILE A 52 4.10 2.27 -3.00
CA ILE A 52 3.49 3.20 -2.04
C ILE A 52 3.69 2.68 -0.62
N PHE A 53 3.27 1.45 -0.31
CA PHE A 53 3.39 0.94 1.05
C PHE A 53 4.84 0.69 1.48
N ARG A 54 5.67 0.16 0.59
CA ARG A 54 7.09 -0.11 0.87
C ARG A 54 7.87 1.15 1.25
N HIS A 55 7.57 2.27 0.61
CA HIS A 55 8.23 3.56 0.88
C HIS A 55 7.59 4.33 2.03
N ARG A 56 6.34 4.02 2.39
CA ARG A 56 5.57 4.80 3.38
C ARG A 56 5.47 4.13 4.75
N LEU A 57 5.73 2.83 4.85
CA LEU A 57 5.62 2.05 6.08
C LEU A 57 6.97 1.46 6.50
N ALA A 58 7.13 1.22 7.80
CA ALA A 58 8.24 0.39 8.27
C ALA A 58 8.12 -1.02 7.66
N PRO A 59 9.24 -1.72 7.36
CA PRO A 59 9.20 -3.02 6.69
C PRO A 59 8.29 -4.06 7.38
N GLN A 60 8.25 -4.06 8.71
CA GLN A 60 7.39 -4.97 9.47
C GLN A 60 5.90 -4.64 9.31
N ALA A 61 5.54 -3.36 9.38
CA ALA A 61 4.17 -2.92 9.14
C ALA A 61 3.75 -3.23 7.71
N TYR A 62 4.62 -2.98 6.72
CA TYR A 62 4.34 -3.33 5.33
C TYR A 62 4.07 -4.82 5.14
N ARG A 63 4.92 -5.69 5.70
CA ARG A 63 4.73 -7.15 5.66
C ARG A 63 3.36 -7.55 6.20
N THR A 64 3.00 -7.08 7.40
CA THR A 64 1.72 -7.40 8.02
C THR A 64 0.54 -6.89 7.18
N VAL A 65 0.60 -5.65 6.71
CA VAL A 65 -0.46 -5.05 5.88
C VAL A 65 -0.64 -5.83 4.58
N ALA A 66 0.45 -6.20 3.89
CA ALA A 66 0.38 -6.82 2.57
C ALA A 66 0.07 -8.32 2.59
N LEU A 67 0.55 -9.06 3.59
CA LEU A 67 0.47 -10.53 3.60
C LEU A 67 -0.66 -11.09 4.46
N GLU A 68 -1.18 -10.32 5.42
CA GLU A 68 -2.17 -10.85 6.38
C GLU A 68 -3.61 -10.44 6.06
N GLY A 69 -3.84 -9.45 5.20
CA GLY A 69 -5.20 -8.95 4.91
C GLY A 69 -5.90 -8.39 6.15
N ARG A 70 -5.10 -7.94 7.14
CA ARG A 70 -5.58 -7.56 8.47
C ARG A 70 -6.38 -6.27 8.42
N ARG A 71 -7.50 -6.24 9.16
CA ARG A 71 -8.28 -5.02 9.43
C ARG A 71 -7.73 -4.33 10.68
N PHE A 72 -7.42 -3.05 10.56
CA PHE A 72 -6.92 -2.20 11.64
C PHE A 72 -8.02 -1.22 12.07
N THR A 73 -8.31 -1.16 13.38
CA THR A 73 -9.09 -0.05 13.96
C THR A 73 -8.32 1.26 13.86
N GLY A 74 -8.96 2.39 14.17
CA GLY A 74 -8.30 3.70 14.17
C GLY A 74 -7.03 3.74 15.04
N GLN A 75 -7.12 3.27 16.28
CA GLN A 75 -5.98 3.20 17.20
C GLN A 75 -4.88 2.26 16.70
N GLN A 76 -5.24 1.06 16.23
CA GLN A 76 -4.27 0.12 15.68
C GLN A 76 -3.58 0.68 14.43
N ALA A 77 -4.28 1.45 13.60
CA ALA A 77 -3.69 2.10 12.44
C ALA A 77 -2.61 3.12 12.85
N VAL A 78 -2.80 3.83 13.96
CA VAL A 78 -1.77 4.72 14.52
C VAL A 78 -0.59 3.92 15.07
N GLU A 79 -0.84 2.88 15.85
CA GLU A 79 0.20 2.00 16.43
C GLU A 79 1.10 1.36 15.36
N TYR A 80 0.53 0.94 14.23
CA TYR A 80 1.26 0.33 13.12
C TYR A 80 1.83 1.35 12.13
N GLY A 81 1.61 2.65 12.35
CA GLY A 81 2.11 3.72 11.48
C GLY A 81 1.35 3.87 10.15
N LEU A 82 0.15 3.28 10.02
CA LEU A 82 -0.75 3.54 8.89
C LEU A 82 -1.37 4.94 8.98
N ALA A 83 -1.56 5.48 10.20
CA ALA A 83 -2.05 6.83 10.45
C ALA A 83 -1.19 7.56 11.47
N ASP A 84 -1.30 8.89 11.51
CA ASP A 84 -0.53 9.76 12.41
C ASP A 84 -1.30 10.13 13.68
N ALA A 85 -2.64 10.07 13.62
CA ALA A 85 -3.55 10.24 14.74
C ALA A 85 -4.93 9.67 14.38
N THR A 86 -5.84 9.63 15.34
CA THR A 86 -7.27 9.41 15.09
C THR A 86 -8.02 10.73 14.97
N ALA A 87 -9.15 10.73 14.27
CA ALA A 87 -10.08 11.85 14.21
C ALA A 87 -11.51 11.33 14.11
N ALA A 88 -12.41 11.94 14.88
CA ALA A 88 -13.85 11.66 14.82
C ALA A 88 -14.59 12.66 13.92
N SER A 89 -13.98 13.82 13.65
CA SER A 89 -14.63 14.93 12.94
C SER A 89 -13.64 15.76 12.11
N LEU A 90 -14.19 16.67 11.29
CA LEU A 90 -13.40 17.69 10.60
C LEU A 90 -12.69 18.63 11.58
N ASP A 91 -13.31 18.96 12.71
CA ASP A 91 -12.73 19.86 13.71
C ASP A 91 -11.46 19.25 14.33
N ASP A 92 -11.42 17.93 14.51
CA ASP A 92 -10.21 17.22 14.94
C ASP A 92 -9.09 17.34 13.91
N ALA A 93 -9.42 17.25 12.62
CA ALA A 93 -8.46 17.42 11.55
C ALA A 93 -7.92 18.86 11.48
N LEU A 94 -8.81 19.86 11.61
CA LEU A 94 -8.41 21.27 11.65
C LEU A 94 -7.53 21.58 12.86
N ARG A 95 -7.84 20.99 14.01
CA ARG A 95 -7.01 21.10 15.22
C ARG A 95 -5.62 20.47 15.01
N PHE A 96 -5.54 19.27 14.44
CA PHE A 96 -4.26 18.64 14.08
C PHE A 96 -3.42 19.51 13.13
N ILE A 97 -4.05 20.12 12.13
CA ILE A 97 -3.41 21.05 11.19
C ILE A 97 -2.83 22.26 11.94
N ALA A 98 -3.61 22.85 12.85
CA ALA A 98 -3.22 24.01 13.64
C ALA A 98 -2.08 23.70 14.62
N GLU A 99 -2.19 22.63 15.40
CA GLU A 99 -1.17 22.18 16.36
C GLU A 99 0.18 21.90 15.69
N ARG A 100 0.15 21.34 14.48
CA ARG A 100 1.37 21.09 13.69
C ARG A 100 1.82 22.29 12.87
N GLN A 101 1.11 23.42 12.91
CA GLN A 101 1.42 24.64 12.16
C GLN A 101 1.63 24.37 10.66
N LEU A 102 0.80 23.50 10.07
CA LEU A 102 1.03 23.06 8.68
C LEU A 102 0.85 24.20 7.68
N THR A 103 -0.05 25.15 7.96
CA THR A 103 -0.25 26.35 7.14
C THR A 103 0.99 27.24 7.16
N ASP A 104 1.64 27.42 8.31
CA ASP A 104 2.86 28.22 8.43
C ASP A 104 4.05 27.56 7.72
N LYS A 105 4.20 26.23 7.87
CA LYS A 105 5.24 25.45 7.17
C LYS A 105 5.14 25.54 5.64
N ALA A 106 3.96 25.84 5.11
CA ALA A 106 3.77 26.02 3.68
C ALA A 106 4.27 27.38 3.16
N LYS A 107 4.32 28.43 4.00
CA LYS A 107 4.51 29.84 3.59
C LYS A 107 5.84 30.10 2.88
N ALA A 108 6.92 29.47 3.34
CA ALA A 108 8.26 29.65 2.77
C ALA A 108 8.41 29.03 1.37
N GLY A 109 7.42 28.27 0.87
CA GLY A 109 7.47 27.63 -0.45
C GLY A 109 8.39 26.40 -0.55
N VAL A 110 9.27 26.16 0.43
CA VAL A 110 10.25 25.07 0.40
C VAL A 110 9.70 23.69 0.76
N TYR A 111 8.51 23.61 1.37
CA TYR A 111 7.92 22.34 1.81
C TYR A 111 7.78 21.34 0.64
N GLY A 112 7.35 21.82 -0.53
CA GLY A 112 7.21 20.98 -1.72
C GLY A 112 8.56 20.42 -2.20
N VAL A 113 9.61 21.25 -2.18
CA VAL A 113 10.97 20.86 -2.58
C VAL A 113 11.51 19.77 -1.66
N ILE A 114 11.40 19.96 -0.34
CA ILE A 114 11.83 18.98 0.66
C ILE A 114 11.03 17.67 0.50
N LYS A 115 9.70 17.76 0.33
CA LYS A 115 8.83 16.60 0.11
C LYS A 115 9.19 15.84 -1.16
N THR A 116 9.53 16.52 -2.25
CA THR A 116 9.96 15.89 -3.50
C THR A 116 11.27 15.11 -3.31
N GLU A 117 12.24 15.69 -2.61
CA GLU A 117 13.51 15.00 -2.31
C GLU A 117 13.29 13.80 -1.38
N LEU A 118 12.47 13.96 -0.34
CA LEU A 118 12.11 12.87 0.59
C LEU A 118 11.50 11.66 -0.13
N HIS A 119 10.72 11.90 -1.19
CA HIS A 119 10.02 10.86 -1.93
C HIS A 119 10.66 10.56 -3.30
N LYS A 120 11.92 10.95 -3.55
CA LYS A 120 12.52 10.82 -4.88
C LYS A 120 12.48 9.41 -5.46
N ASP A 121 12.68 8.38 -4.64
CA ASP A 121 12.71 6.99 -5.09
C ASP A 121 11.29 6.47 -5.38
N LEU A 122 10.33 6.79 -4.50
CA LEU A 122 8.92 6.52 -4.76
C LEU A 122 8.45 7.22 -6.04
N LEU A 123 8.81 8.49 -6.23
CA LEU A 123 8.46 9.24 -7.44
C LEU A 123 9.12 8.65 -8.70
N LYS A 124 10.36 8.16 -8.61
CA LYS A 124 11.02 7.47 -9.72
C LYS A 124 10.28 6.20 -10.14
N GLU A 125 9.67 5.48 -9.19
CA GLU A 125 8.87 4.28 -9.45
C GLU A 125 7.45 4.59 -9.94
N LEU A 126 6.84 5.69 -9.45
CA LEU A 126 5.47 6.08 -9.81
C LEU A 126 5.37 6.95 -11.07
N ARG A 127 6.49 7.49 -11.57
CA ARG A 127 6.53 8.13 -12.90
C ARG A 127 6.33 7.09 -14.00
N LYS A 128 5.85 7.54 -15.16
CA LYS A 128 5.51 6.69 -16.31
C LYS A 128 6.62 5.68 -16.63
N GLU A 129 7.87 6.14 -16.73
CA GLU A 129 8.99 5.26 -17.09
C GLU A 129 9.28 4.21 -16.00
N GLY A 130 9.06 4.56 -14.73
CA GLY A 130 9.15 3.65 -13.60
C GLY A 130 8.05 2.61 -13.64
N VAL A 131 6.80 3.05 -13.79
CA VAL A 131 5.62 2.18 -13.87
C VAL A 131 5.75 1.21 -15.03
N ASP A 132 6.05 1.70 -16.24
CA ASP A 132 6.20 0.87 -17.45
C ASP A 132 7.26 -0.22 -17.25
N ARG A 133 8.41 0.14 -16.67
CA ARG A 133 9.51 -0.81 -16.41
C ARG A 133 9.11 -1.87 -15.38
N GLU A 134 8.56 -1.46 -14.24
CA GLU A 134 8.25 -2.39 -13.15
C GLU A 134 7.04 -3.27 -13.49
N GLU A 135 6.04 -2.75 -14.22
CA GLU A 135 4.93 -3.56 -14.74
C GLU A 135 5.41 -4.56 -15.80
N ALA A 136 6.32 -4.18 -16.70
CA ALA A 136 6.89 -5.13 -17.66
C ALA A 136 7.61 -6.29 -16.96
N ARG A 137 8.45 -6.02 -15.96
CA ARG A 137 9.08 -7.05 -15.12
C ARG A 137 8.03 -7.92 -14.44
N PHE A 138 7.04 -7.30 -13.79
CA PHE A 138 5.99 -8.02 -13.07
C PHE A 138 5.20 -8.95 -13.98
N ASN A 139 4.83 -8.49 -15.17
CA ASN A 139 4.10 -9.29 -16.15
C ASN A 139 4.94 -10.48 -16.64
N GLU A 140 6.24 -10.28 -16.83
CA GLU A 140 7.17 -11.36 -17.17
C GLU A 140 7.29 -12.40 -16.06
N ASP A 141 7.42 -11.97 -14.80
CA ASP A 141 7.44 -12.88 -13.64
C ASP A 141 6.14 -13.71 -13.57
N GLN A 142 4.99 -13.09 -13.82
CA GLN A 142 3.70 -13.80 -13.86
C GLN A 142 3.61 -14.79 -15.02
N ARG A 143 4.15 -14.44 -16.20
CA ARG A 143 4.20 -15.33 -17.37
C ARG A 143 5.04 -16.57 -17.06
N LEU A 144 6.27 -16.38 -16.55
CA LEU A 144 7.18 -17.46 -16.19
C LEU A 144 6.59 -18.37 -15.10
N GLU A 145 5.91 -17.79 -14.11
CA GLU A 145 5.22 -18.55 -13.07
C GLU A 145 4.07 -19.40 -13.66
N GLY A 146 3.33 -18.84 -14.62
CA GLY A 146 2.29 -19.55 -15.37
C GLY A 146 2.86 -20.74 -16.14
N GLU A 147 3.95 -20.53 -16.89
CA GLU A 147 4.64 -21.59 -17.63
C GLU A 147 5.16 -22.69 -16.69
N ARG A 148 5.72 -22.32 -15.54
CA ARG A 148 6.19 -23.28 -14.53
C ARG A 148 5.05 -24.13 -13.98
N LYS A 149 3.88 -23.53 -13.70
CA LYS A 149 2.70 -24.24 -13.22
C LYS A 149 2.16 -25.21 -14.27
N GLU A 150 2.04 -24.77 -15.53
CA GLU A 150 1.59 -25.64 -16.61
C GLU A 150 2.57 -26.79 -16.87
N PHE A 151 3.88 -26.51 -16.90
CA PHE A 151 4.90 -27.56 -17.02
C PHE A 151 4.78 -28.59 -15.89
N GLY A 152 4.69 -28.13 -14.63
CA GLY A 152 4.55 -29.02 -13.47
C GLY A 152 3.29 -29.88 -13.53
N LYS A 153 2.17 -29.31 -14.01
CA LYS A 153 0.92 -30.04 -14.22
C LYS A 153 1.07 -31.13 -15.29
N VAL A 154 1.60 -30.80 -16.47
CA VAL A 154 1.82 -31.76 -17.56
C VAL A 154 2.78 -32.88 -17.14
N TRP A 155 3.89 -32.51 -16.47
CA TRP A 155 4.85 -33.46 -15.94
C TRP A 155 4.21 -34.44 -14.95
N PHE A 156 3.40 -33.93 -14.00
CA PHE A 156 2.71 -34.76 -13.02
C PHE A 156 1.70 -35.71 -13.69
N GLU A 157 0.96 -35.24 -14.69
CA GLU A 157 0.02 -36.08 -15.45
C GLU A 157 0.73 -37.21 -16.20
N GLN A 158 1.88 -36.95 -16.82
CA GLN A 158 2.70 -37.97 -17.48
C GLN A 158 3.26 -38.98 -16.48
N TRP A 159 3.90 -38.50 -15.40
CA TRP A 159 4.44 -39.35 -14.34
C TRP A 159 3.37 -40.25 -13.71
N ASN A 160 2.17 -39.72 -13.48
CA ASN A 160 1.05 -40.48 -12.93
C ASN A 160 0.53 -41.54 -13.92
N LYS A 161 0.48 -41.24 -15.23
CA LYS A 161 0.12 -42.25 -16.26
C LYS A 161 1.13 -43.39 -16.34
N GLU A 162 2.42 -43.07 -16.33
CA GLU A 162 3.50 -44.07 -16.42
C GLU A 162 3.58 -44.97 -15.18
N ASN A 163 3.26 -44.44 -14.00
CA ASN A 163 3.36 -45.18 -12.74
C ASN A 163 2.03 -45.79 -12.27
N LYS A 164 0.87 -45.33 -12.75
CA LYS A 164 -0.40 -46.07 -12.59
C LYS A 164 -0.40 -47.42 -13.31
N SER A 165 0.44 -47.60 -14.32
CA SER A 165 0.59 -48.90 -15.00
C SER A 165 1.50 -49.88 -14.24
N LYS A 166 2.09 -49.46 -13.11
CA LYS A 166 3.04 -50.25 -12.30
C LYS A 166 2.49 -50.62 -10.91
N LEU A 167 1.24 -50.27 -10.60
CA LEU A 167 0.45 -50.69 -9.44
C LEU A 167 -0.76 -51.47 -9.95
#